data_AF-A0A4Y6PWL3-F1
#
_entry.id   AF-A0A4Y6PWL3-F1
#
_cell.length_a   1.000
_cell.length_b   1.000
_cell.length_c   1.000
_cell.angle_alpha   90.00
_cell.angle_beta   90.00
_cell.angle_gamma   90.00
#
_symmetry.space_group_name_H-M   'P 1'
#
loop_
_entity.id
_entity.type
_entity.pdbx_description
1 polymer ?
#
loop_
_entity_poly.entity_id
_entity_poly.type
_entity_poly.pdbx_seq_one_letter_code
_entity_poly.pdbx_strand_id
1 'polypeptide(L)'
;MTEVRIAYTTVLEEPRTGWLGEALRWMGKHPILAGLVGGLAAVLFAVARAFEGVRSAPFDALIISAIVVIVWMVLFYFLRGFFTRQALRTVEVRRDIEVTDEGFRWLQDDEELVKIEEPRFELFSTPVPDEKLDERKRDQPWPVWLVVSGRDGRFVLESKITAGEASEYPKVDDEVLEATDEALPTGLASSLLSCAGRVTD
;
A
#
# COMPACT_ATOMS: atom_id res chain seq x y z
N MET A 1 -2.77 -32.98 -7.34
CA MET A 1 -2.84 -31.72 -8.13
C MET A 1 -1.45 -31.42 -8.68
N THR A 2 -1.30 -30.43 -9.58
CA THR A 2 0.04 -29.89 -9.89
C THR A 2 0.46 -29.03 -8.71
N GLU A 3 1.62 -29.33 -8.12
CA GLU A 3 2.20 -28.51 -7.06
C GLU A 3 2.67 -27.18 -7.66
N VAL A 4 2.14 -26.05 -7.16
CA VAL A 4 2.51 -24.70 -7.61
C VAL A 4 3.18 -23.99 -6.45
N ARG A 5 4.39 -23.48 -6.70
CA ARG A 5 5.14 -22.68 -5.73
C ARG A 5 5.68 -21.43 -6.41
N ILE A 6 5.30 -20.27 -5.90
CA ILE A 6 5.76 -18.98 -6.40
C ILE A 6 6.39 -18.23 -5.25
N ALA A 7 7.67 -17.93 -5.38
CA ALA A 7 8.44 -17.10 -4.47
C ALA A 7 8.79 -15.79 -5.16
N TYR A 8 8.50 -14.66 -4.54
CA TYR A 8 8.83 -13.33 -5.08
C TYR A 8 9.14 -12.35 -3.94
N THR A 9 9.90 -11.32 -4.26
CA THR A 9 10.14 -10.20 -3.35
C THR A 9 9.23 -9.05 -3.76
N THR A 10 8.49 -8.51 -2.80
CA THR A 10 7.69 -7.30 -3.00
C THR A 10 8.12 -6.23 -2.01
N VAL A 11 7.74 -4.99 -2.33
CA VAL A 11 8.11 -3.82 -1.57
C VAL A 11 6.86 -3.29 -0.88
N LEU A 12 6.84 -3.34 0.45
CA LEU A 12 5.75 -2.82 1.27
C LEU A 12 6.12 -1.49 1.91
N GLU A 13 5.15 -0.58 1.97
CA GLU A 13 5.25 0.63 2.77
C GLU A 13 4.72 0.35 4.18
N GLU A 14 5.63 0.27 5.16
CA GLU A 14 5.26 0.09 6.56
C GLU A 14 5.45 1.38 7.36
N PRO A 15 4.67 1.62 8.41
CA PRO A 15 4.96 2.66 9.38
C PRO A 15 6.34 2.42 9.99
N ARG A 16 7.21 3.41 9.93
CA ARG A 16 8.52 3.36 10.58
C ARG A 16 8.35 3.14 12.08
N THR A 17 9.05 2.15 12.62
CA THR A 17 9.03 1.81 14.05
C THR A 17 10.04 2.67 14.83
N GLY A 18 9.81 2.84 16.14
CA GLY A 18 10.67 3.60 17.04
C GLY A 18 10.32 5.10 17.19
N TRP A 19 11.05 5.77 18.08
CA TRP A 19 10.76 7.15 18.52
C TRP A 19 10.74 8.17 17.37
N LEU A 20 11.63 8.03 16.39
CA LEU A 20 11.71 8.93 15.25
C LEU A 20 10.51 8.76 14.32
N GLY A 21 10.08 7.53 14.05
CA GLY A 21 8.91 7.25 13.23
C GLY A 21 7.62 7.78 13.88
N GLU A 22 7.51 7.65 15.20
CA GLU A 22 6.40 8.20 15.97
C GLU A 22 6.37 9.74 15.93
N ALA A 23 7.53 10.38 16.12
CA ALA A 23 7.65 11.83 16.01
C ALA A 23 7.26 12.33 14.61
N LEU A 24 7.74 11.67 13.54
CA LEU A 24 7.39 12.01 12.16
C LEU A 24 5.90 11.84 11.87
N ARG A 25 5.27 10.75 12.34
CA ARG A 25 3.80 10.56 12.24
C ARG A 25 3.05 11.68 12.97
N TRP A 26 3.48 12.01 14.18
CA TRP A 26 2.84 13.05 14.97
C TRP A 26 2.96 14.42 14.30
N MET A 27 4.14 14.77 13.76
CA MET A 27 4.35 16.02 13.01
C MET A 27 3.51 16.06 11.73
N GLY A 28 3.36 14.94 11.02
CA GLY A 28 2.48 14.85 9.86
C GLY A 28 1.00 15.04 10.21
N LYS A 29 0.55 14.49 11.35
CA LYS A 29 -0.83 14.60 11.84
C LYS A 29 -1.15 15.98 12.44
N HIS A 30 -0.18 16.60 13.10
CA HIS A 30 -0.34 17.88 13.80
C HIS A 30 0.72 18.91 13.36
N PRO A 31 0.79 19.26 12.07
CA PRO A 31 1.89 20.06 11.53
C PRO A 31 1.94 21.47 12.12
N ILE A 32 0.79 22.10 12.35
CA ILE A 32 0.71 23.45 12.94
C ILE A 32 1.25 23.44 14.38
N LEU A 33 0.89 22.43 15.18
CA LEU A 33 1.34 22.30 16.56
C LEU A 33 2.85 22.00 16.62
N ALA A 34 3.34 21.14 15.73
CA ALA A 34 4.78 20.88 15.59
C ALA A 34 5.56 22.15 15.21
N GLY A 35 5.05 22.93 14.26
CA GLY A 35 5.64 24.22 13.88
C GLY A 35 5.59 25.25 15.01
N LEU A 36 4.52 25.28 15.81
CA LEU A 36 4.44 26.14 17.00
C LEU A 36 5.52 25.77 18.03
N VAL A 37 5.64 24.48 18.37
CA VAL A 37 6.64 23.99 19.34
C VAL A 37 8.06 24.26 18.84
N GLY A 38 8.34 23.96 17.57
CA GLY A 38 9.64 24.24 16.94
C GLY A 38 9.97 25.73 16.87
N GLY A 39 8.99 26.56 16.50
CA GLY A 39 9.13 28.02 16.46
C GLY A 39 9.39 28.63 17.83
N LEU A 40 8.67 28.19 18.86
CA LEU A 40 8.91 28.61 20.24
C LEU A 40 10.29 28.19 20.74
N ALA A 41 10.73 26.96 20.45
CA ALA A 41 12.06 26.48 20.80
C ALA A 41 13.17 27.33 20.12
N ALA A 42 12.99 27.68 18.85
CA ALA A 42 13.91 28.54 18.11
C ALA A 42 13.98 29.96 18.71
N VAL A 43 12.82 30.54 19.06
CA VAL A 43 12.75 31.85 19.73
C VAL A 43 13.45 31.82 21.09
N LEU A 44 13.18 30.80 21.92
CA LEU A 44 13.82 30.66 23.24
C LEU A 44 15.35 30.55 23.11
N PHE A 45 15.83 29.77 22.13
CA PHE A 45 17.26 29.66 21.84
C PHE A 45 17.86 31.00 21.39
N ALA A 46 17.15 31.75 20.53
CA ALA A 46 17.59 33.08 20.09
C ALA A 46 17.65 34.09 21.24
N VAL A 47 16.62 34.10 22.11
CA VAL A 47 16.56 34.97 23.30
C VAL A 47 17.71 34.65 24.26
N ALA A 48 18.00 33.37 24.50
CA ALA A 48 19.11 32.96 25.35
C ALA A 48 20.47 33.45 24.82
N ARG A 49 20.63 33.52 23.49
CA ARG A 49 21.88 33.96 22.85
C ARG A 49 22.01 35.49 22.74
N ALA A 50 20.90 36.19 22.52
CA ALA A 50 20.87 37.63 22.22
C ALA A 50 20.15 38.44 23.32
N PHE A 51 20.36 38.05 24.58
CA PHE A 51 19.61 38.56 25.73
C PHE A 51 19.68 40.09 25.88
N GLU A 52 20.85 40.69 25.69
CA GLU A 52 21.02 42.15 25.79
C GLU A 52 20.23 42.91 24.72
N GLY A 53 20.19 42.38 23.49
CA GLY A 53 19.41 42.94 22.39
C GLY A 53 17.91 42.93 22.70
N VAL A 54 17.40 41.78 23.17
CA VAL A 54 15.98 41.63 23.58
C VAL A 54 15.61 42.58 24.71
N ARG A 55 16.51 42.78 25.67
CA ARG A 55 16.28 43.71 26.80
C ARG A 55 16.23 45.17 26.34
N SER A 56 17.02 45.53 25.32
CA SER A 56 17.09 46.90 24.82
C SER A 56 15.88 47.31 23.95
N ALA A 57 15.28 46.37 23.22
CA ALA A 57 14.16 46.61 22.31
C ALA A 57 13.10 45.48 22.42
N PRO A 58 12.33 45.43 23.52
CA PRO A 58 11.44 44.30 23.80
C PRO A 58 10.26 44.18 22.83
N PHE A 59 9.72 45.30 22.34
CA PHE A 59 8.61 45.29 21.40
C PHE A 59 9.02 44.80 20.02
N ASP A 60 10.18 45.22 19.51
CA ASP A 60 10.71 44.74 18.23
C ASP A 60 11.04 43.25 18.30
N ALA A 61 11.65 42.81 19.41
CA ALA A 61 11.92 41.40 19.67
C ALA A 61 10.64 40.56 19.73
N LEU A 62 9.56 41.09 20.33
CA LEU A 62 8.26 40.42 20.38
C LEU A 62 7.66 40.24 18.96
N ILE A 63 7.68 41.30 18.14
CA ILE A 63 7.14 41.27 16.77
C ILE A 63 7.92 40.25 15.94
N ILE A 64 9.26 40.32 15.97
CA ILE A 64 10.12 39.37 15.24
C ILE A 64 9.85 37.94 15.71
N SER A 65 9.74 37.71 17.02
CA SER A 65 9.45 36.38 17.58
C SER A 65 8.11 35.84 17.11
N ALA A 66 7.07 36.67 17.10
CA ALA A 66 5.74 36.28 16.61
C ALA A 66 5.78 35.90 15.12
N ILE A 67 6.49 36.69 14.29
CA ILE A 67 6.67 36.40 12.86
C ILE A 67 7.39 35.06 12.68
N VAL A 68 8.48 34.82 13.41
CA VAL A 68 9.23 33.56 13.34
C VAL A 68 8.33 32.37 13.66
N VAL A 69 7.54 32.45 14.74
CA VAL A 69 6.62 31.36 15.11
C VAL A 69 5.58 31.12 14.03
N ILE A 70 4.98 32.17 13.46
CA ILE A 70 4.01 32.05 12.37
C ILE A 70 4.65 31.40 11.14
N VAL A 71 5.85 31.84 10.74
CA VAL A 71 6.59 31.25 9.60
C VAL A 71 6.86 29.77 9.83
N TRP A 72 7.24 29.37 11.04
CA TRP A 72 7.44 27.97 11.39
C TRP A 72 6.16 27.15 11.29
N MET A 73 5.03 27.66 11.79
CA MET A 73 3.73 26.99 11.67
C MET A 73 3.34 26.78 10.20
N VAL A 74 3.52 27.80 9.36
CA VAL A 74 3.23 27.74 7.92
C VAL A 74 4.16 26.75 7.21
N LEU A 75 5.46 26.77 7.53
CA LEU A 75 6.44 25.86 6.93
C LEU A 75 6.13 24.41 7.27
N PHE A 76 5.82 24.09 8.53
CA PHE A 76 5.45 22.74 8.92
C PHE A 76 4.13 22.30 8.29
N TYR A 77 3.17 23.21 8.12
CA TYR A 77 1.93 22.93 7.39
C TYR A 77 2.22 22.47 5.95
N PHE A 78 3.10 23.15 5.22
CA PHE A 78 3.50 22.73 3.88
C PHE A 78 4.32 21.44 3.87
N LEU A 79 5.13 21.19 4.90
CA LEU A 79 5.92 19.96 5.04
C LEU A 79 5.12 18.75 5.53
N ARG A 80 3.81 18.86 5.79
CA ARG A 80 2.99 17.72 6.27
C ARG A 80 3.16 16.46 5.43
N GLY A 81 3.16 16.59 4.10
CA GLY A 81 3.30 15.46 3.18
C GLY A 81 4.72 14.90 3.12
N PHE A 82 5.72 15.69 3.49
CA PHE A 82 7.08 15.19 3.68
C PHE A 82 7.16 14.33 4.94
N PHE A 83 6.64 14.82 6.07
CA PHE A 83 6.64 14.06 7.34
C PHE A 83 5.85 12.76 7.24
N THR A 84 4.66 12.77 6.62
CA THR A 84 3.88 11.55 6.41
C THR A 84 4.63 10.52 5.57
N ARG A 85 5.32 10.95 4.50
CA ARG A 85 6.11 10.02 3.67
C ARG A 85 7.35 9.50 4.39
N GLN A 86 8.05 10.35 5.14
CA GLN A 86 9.23 9.94 5.92
C GLN A 86 8.88 9.06 7.13
N ALA A 87 7.63 9.15 7.59
CA ALA A 87 7.08 8.27 8.61
C ALA A 87 6.82 6.84 8.10
N LEU A 88 6.87 6.63 6.79
CA LEU A 88 6.83 5.31 6.17
C LEU A 88 8.27 4.86 5.88
N ARG A 89 8.49 3.56 5.96
CA ARG A 89 9.69 2.89 5.48
C ARG A 89 9.30 1.89 4.42
N THR A 90 10.15 1.79 3.42
CA THR A 90 10.05 0.80 2.37
C THR A 90 10.78 -0.45 2.84
N VAL A 91 10.07 -1.57 2.98
CA VAL A 91 10.64 -2.85 3.39
C VAL A 91 10.46 -3.84 2.24
N GLU A 92 11.54 -4.49 1.87
CA GLU A 92 11.48 -5.65 0.99
C GLU A 92 11.07 -6.85 1.82
N VAL A 93 9.94 -7.46 1.46
CA VAL A 93 9.45 -8.69 2.08
C VAL A 93 9.43 -9.80 1.04
N ARG A 94 9.74 -11.02 1.48
CA ARG A 94 9.57 -12.21 0.65
C ARG A 94 8.14 -12.70 0.79
N ARG A 95 7.48 -12.92 -0.33
CA ARG A 95 6.17 -13.57 -0.41
C ARG A 95 6.30 -14.92 -1.07
N ASP A 96 5.66 -15.92 -0.48
CA ASP A 96 5.57 -17.26 -1.04
C ASP A 96 4.09 -17.65 -1.13
N ILE A 97 3.67 -18.12 -2.31
CA ILE A 97 2.35 -18.73 -2.53
C ILE A 97 2.57 -20.20 -2.87
N GLU A 98 1.92 -21.07 -2.12
CA GLU A 98 2.07 -22.52 -2.24
C GLU A 98 0.69 -23.17 -2.43
N VAL A 99 0.56 -23.97 -3.49
CA VAL A 99 -0.59 -24.83 -3.76
C VAL A 99 -0.10 -26.27 -3.77
N THR A 100 -0.53 -27.02 -2.77
CA THR A 100 -0.16 -28.42 -2.58
C THR A 100 -1.42 -29.27 -2.45
N ASP A 101 -1.27 -30.59 -2.34
CA ASP A 101 -2.40 -31.47 -2.02
C ASP A 101 -2.96 -31.22 -0.60
N GLU A 102 -2.19 -30.57 0.29
CA GLU A 102 -2.65 -30.18 1.63
C GLU A 102 -3.50 -28.91 1.63
N GLY A 103 -3.46 -28.13 0.54
CA GLY A 103 -4.23 -26.88 0.40
C GLY A 103 -3.42 -25.72 -0.16
N PHE A 104 -3.95 -24.51 0.04
CA PHE A 104 -3.36 -23.25 -0.38
C PHE A 104 -2.76 -22.50 0.81
N ARG A 105 -1.54 -21.96 0.66
CA ARG A 105 -0.87 -21.13 1.67
C ARG A 105 -0.31 -19.87 1.04
N TRP A 106 -0.41 -18.76 1.76
CA TRP A 106 0.24 -17.49 1.43
C TRP A 106 1.06 -17.02 2.63
N LEU A 107 2.35 -16.80 2.40
CA LEU A 107 3.31 -16.46 3.45
C LEU A 107 3.99 -15.12 3.18
N GLN A 108 4.41 -14.45 4.26
CA GLN A 108 5.32 -13.32 4.26
C GLN A 108 6.49 -13.61 5.20
N ASP A 109 7.73 -13.66 4.69
CA ASP A 109 8.93 -13.90 5.51
C ASP A 109 8.80 -15.10 6.48
N ASP A 110 8.29 -16.23 5.97
CA ASP A 110 7.97 -17.47 6.70
C ASP A 110 6.77 -17.39 7.67
N GLU A 111 6.11 -16.23 7.81
CA GLU A 111 4.85 -16.07 8.53
C GLU A 111 3.66 -16.42 7.62
N GLU A 112 2.82 -17.37 8.05
CA GLU A 112 1.60 -17.75 7.34
C GLU A 112 0.52 -16.68 7.52
N LEU A 113 0.17 -15.98 6.43
CA LEU A 113 -0.88 -14.98 6.44
C LEU A 113 -2.26 -15.60 6.20
N VAL A 114 -2.31 -16.56 5.28
CA VAL A 114 -3.55 -17.25 4.90
C VAL A 114 -3.24 -18.73 4.65
N LYS A 115 -4.10 -19.59 5.21
CA LYS A 115 -4.14 -21.02 4.94
C LYS A 115 -5.57 -21.41 4.61
N ILE A 116 -5.74 -22.13 3.49
CA ILE A 116 -7.04 -22.56 3.00
C ILE A 116 -6.98 -24.06 2.74
N GLU A 117 -7.71 -24.81 3.56
CA GLU A 117 -7.93 -26.24 3.36
C GLU A 117 -9.04 -26.48 2.31
N GLU A 118 -8.86 -27.53 1.50
CA GLU A 118 -9.76 -27.87 0.37
C GLU A 118 -10.01 -26.69 -0.60
N PRO A 119 -8.95 -26.07 -1.15
CA PRO A 119 -9.09 -24.84 -1.92
C PRO A 119 -9.85 -25.06 -3.22
N ARG A 120 -10.80 -24.15 -3.48
CA ARG A 120 -11.50 -23.98 -4.76
C ARG A 120 -11.00 -22.72 -5.42
N PHE A 121 -10.76 -22.80 -6.71
CA PHE A 121 -10.18 -21.74 -7.51
C PHE A 121 -11.21 -21.26 -8.52
N GLU A 122 -11.60 -19.99 -8.43
CA GLU A 122 -12.60 -19.38 -9.31
C GLU A 122 -12.01 -18.11 -9.92
N LEU A 123 -12.22 -17.92 -11.23
CA LEU A 123 -11.77 -16.74 -11.95
C LEU A 123 -12.94 -15.82 -12.27
N PHE A 124 -12.73 -14.53 -12.06
CA PHE A 124 -13.67 -13.47 -12.38
C PHE A 124 -12.99 -12.38 -13.21
N SER A 125 -13.75 -11.68 -14.03
CA SER A 125 -13.25 -10.59 -14.87
C SER A 125 -14.17 -9.37 -14.81
N THR A 126 -13.64 -8.20 -15.19
CA THR A 126 -14.52 -7.05 -15.48
C THR A 126 -15.14 -7.22 -16.87
N PRO A 127 -16.34 -6.64 -17.13
CA PRO A 127 -17.02 -6.78 -18.41
C PRO A 127 -16.11 -6.39 -19.58
N VAL A 128 -15.80 -7.36 -20.45
CA VAL A 128 -15.07 -7.10 -21.69
C VAL A 128 -16.06 -6.52 -22.70
N PRO A 129 -15.77 -5.39 -23.36
CA PRO A 129 -16.69 -4.82 -24.35
C PRO A 129 -17.03 -5.83 -25.46
N ASP A 130 -18.33 -6.14 -25.63
CA ASP A 130 -18.88 -7.09 -26.62
C ASP A 130 -18.66 -6.69 -28.08
N GLU A 131 -18.18 -5.46 -28.34
CA GLU A 131 -17.90 -4.97 -29.67
C GLU A 131 -16.81 -5.83 -30.32
N LYS A 132 -17.23 -6.78 -31.18
CA LYS A 132 -16.41 -7.64 -32.06
C LYS A 132 -14.93 -7.34 -31.86
N LEU A 133 -14.35 -7.94 -30.82
CA LEU A 133 -12.95 -7.70 -30.51
C LEU A 133 -12.17 -8.14 -31.75
N ASP A 134 -11.67 -7.17 -32.52
CA ASP A 134 -10.69 -7.41 -33.58
C ASP A 134 -9.55 -8.23 -32.97
N GLU A 135 -8.85 -9.04 -33.77
CA GLU A 135 -7.78 -9.91 -33.26
C GLU A 135 -6.81 -9.17 -32.31
N ARG A 136 -6.45 -7.92 -32.66
CA ARG A 136 -5.60 -7.05 -31.83
C ARG A 136 -6.19 -6.64 -30.49
N LYS A 137 -7.51 -6.57 -30.36
CA LYS A 137 -8.20 -6.24 -29.10
C LYS A 137 -8.30 -7.46 -28.19
N ARG A 138 -8.41 -8.67 -28.75
CA ARG A 138 -8.45 -9.92 -27.98
C ARG A 138 -7.15 -10.19 -27.24
N ASP A 139 -6.02 -9.83 -27.84
CA ASP A 139 -4.68 -10.02 -27.25
C ASP A 139 -4.32 -8.96 -26.20
N GLN A 140 -5.16 -7.95 -25.97
CA GLN A 140 -4.85 -6.91 -24.98
C GLN A 140 -4.93 -7.48 -23.56
N PRO A 141 -4.02 -7.07 -22.66
CA PRO A 141 -4.06 -7.48 -21.26
C PRO A 141 -5.30 -6.91 -20.57
N TRP A 142 -6.09 -7.79 -19.97
CA TRP A 142 -7.33 -7.48 -19.27
C TRP A 142 -7.26 -7.98 -17.83
N PRO A 143 -7.74 -7.20 -16.84
CA PRO A 143 -7.65 -7.58 -15.44
C PRO A 143 -8.61 -8.74 -15.09
N VAL A 144 -8.11 -9.64 -14.26
CA VAL A 144 -8.84 -10.79 -13.71
C VAL A 144 -8.51 -10.99 -12.25
N TRP A 145 -9.46 -11.57 -11.53
CA TRP A 145 -9.36 -11.88 -10.11
C TRP A 145 -9.51 -13.38 -9.91
N LEU A 146 -8.45 -14.01 -9.40
CA LEU A 146 -8.47 -15.39 -8.93
C LEU A 146 -8.89 -15.38 -7.46
N VAL A 147 -10.06 -15.93 -7.18
CA VAL A 147 -10.54 -16.14 -5.82
C VAL A 147 -10.24 -17.58 -5.43
N VAL A 148 -9.42 -17.74 -4.41
CA VAL A 148 -9.19 -19.02 -3.74
C VAL A 148 -10.06 -19.03 -2.49
N SER A 149 -11.00 -19.96 -2.39
CA SER A 149 -11.90 -20.10 -1.24
C SER A 149 -11.86 -21.53 -0.71
N GLY A 150 -12.11 -21.70 0.59
CA GLY A 150 -12.17 -23.03 1.20
C GLY A 150 -12.67 -22.95 2.63
N ARG A 151 -12.36 -23.96 3.44
CA ARG A 151 -12.96 -24.12 4.78
C ARG A 151 -12.56 -23.00 5.75
N ASP A 152 -11.33 -22.54 5.66
CA ASP A 152 -10.70 -21.71 6.69
C ASP A 152 -10.36 -20.29 6.23
N GLY A 153 -10.73 -19.92 5.00
CA GLY A 153 -10.46 -18.59 4.51
C GLY A 153 -10.71 -18.39 3.03
N ARG A 154 -10.32 -17.19 2.60
CA ARG A 154 -10.37 -16.71 1.23
C ARG A 154 -9.09 -15.95 0.94
N PHE A 155 -8.63 -16.03 -0.31
CA PHE A 155 -7.55 -15.23 -0.85
C PHE A 155 -7.95 -14.73 -2.24
N VAL A 156 -7.69 -13.45 -2.53
CA VAL A 156 -8.02 -12.82 -3.81
C VAL A 156 -6.76 -12.26 -4.46
N LEU A 157 -6.42 -12.83 -5.61
CA LEU A 157 -5.28 -12.41 -6.43
C LEU A 157 -5.76 -11.65 -7.66
N GLU A 158 -5.33 -10.39 -7.80
CA GLU A 158 -5.45 -9.64 -9.05
C GLU A 158 -4.30 -10.01 -10.00
N SER A 159 -4.63 -10.27 -11.26
CA SER A 159 -3.64 -10.39 -12.33
C SER A 159 -4.24 -9.94 -13.67
N LYS A 160 -3.56 -10.26 -14.77
CA LYS A 160 -4.02 -9.95 -16.13
C LYS A 160 -3.91 -11.18 -17.02
N ILE A 161 -4.89 -11.37 -17.89
CA ILE A 161 -4.86 -12.35 -18.99
C ILE A 161 -5.27 -11.64 -20.29
N THR A 162 -5.40 -12.36 -21.39
CA THR A 162 -5.88 -11.74 -22.64
C THR A 162 -7.37 -11.39 -22.53
N ALA A 163 -7.82 -10.29 -23.14
CA ALA A 163 -9.22 -9.89 -23.14
C ALA A 163 -10.13 -10.98 -23.75
N GLY A 164 -9.63 -11.72 -24.74
CA GLY A 164 -10.34 -12.87 -25.31
C GLY A 164 -10.62 -13.95 -24.25
N GLU A 165 -9.63 -14.32 -23.46
CA GLU A 165 -9.78 -15.30 -22.37
C GLU A 165 -10.61 -14.74 -21.22
N ALA A 166 -10.42 -13.46 -20.86
CA ALA A 166 -11.17 -12.78 -19.80
C ALA A 166 -12.69 -12.75 -20.05
N SER A 167 -13.09 -12.71 -21.33
CA SER A 167 -14.51 -12.70 -21.72
C SER A 167 -15.26 -14.00 -21.40
N GLU A 168 -14.53 -15.10 -21.14
CA GLU A 168 -15.11 -16.40 -20.80
C GLU A 168 -15.47 -16.52 -19.31
N TYR A 169 -15.01 -15.58 -18.47
CA TYR A 169 -15.19 -15.64 -17.03
C TYR A 169 -16.37 -14.77 -16.55
N PRO A 170 -17.04 -15.17 -15.45
CA PRO A 170 -18.10 -14.38 -14.85
C PRO A 170 -17.62 -13.00 -14.40
N LYS A 171 -18.57 -12.06 -14.34
CA LYS A 171 -18.32 -10.71 -13.86
C LYS A 171 -17.86 -10.75 -12.39
N VAL A 172 -16.81 -10.00 -12.08
CA VAL A 172 -16.35 -9.76 -10.71
C VAL A 172 -17.32 -8.85 -9.95
N ASP A 173 -17.64 -9.22 -8.71
CA ASP A 173 -18.43 -8.41 -7.78
C ASP A 173 -17.58 -7.32 -7.12
N ASP A 174 -18.19 -6.19 -6.75
CA ASP A 174 -17.49 -5.07 -6.10
C ASP A 174 -16.83 -5.48 -4.77
N GLU A 175 -17.43 -6.43 -4.04
CA GLU A 175 -16.85 -6.99 -2.81
C GLU A 175 -15.51 -7.71 -3.07
N VAL A 176 -15.37 -8.37 -4.23
CA VAL A 176 -14.12 -9.05 -4.61
C VAL A 176 -13.05 -8.02 -4.97
N LEU A 177 -13.44 -6.93 -5.66
CA LEU A 177 -12.53 -5.85 -6.01
C LEU A 177 -11.95 -5.18 -4.75
N GLU A 178 -12.81 -4.87 -3.78
CA GLU A 178 -12.40 -4.23 -2.52
C GLU A 178 -11.58 -5.18 -1.61
N ALA A 179 -11.80 -6.49 -1.72
CA ALA A 179 -11.11 -7.52 -0.95
C ALA A 179 -9.88 -8.10 -1.65
N THR A 180 -9.24 -7.36 -2.57
CA THR A 180 -8.01 -7.83 -3.25
C THR A 180 -6.85 -7.91 -2.25
N ASP A 181 -6.32 -9.11 -2.04
CA ASP A 181 -5.22 -9.36 -1.10
C ASP A 181 -3.85 -9.12 -1.71
N GLU A 182 -3.68 -9.46 -2.99
CA GLU A 182 -2.39 -9.40 -3.69
C GLU A 182 -2.58 -9.11 -5.18
N ALA A 183 -1.58 -8.48 -5.80
CA ALA A 183 -1.57 -8.23 -7.24
C ALA A 183 -0.26 -8.72 -7.87
N LEU A 184 -0.35 -9.68 -8.81
CA LEU A 184 0.82 -10.27 -9.48
C LEU A 184 0.83 -10.03 -10.99
N PRO A 185 2.01 -9.75 -11.57
CA PRO A 185 2.19 -9.80 -13.01
C PRO A 185 1.83 -11.17 -13.57
N THR A 186 1.22 -11.20 -14.76
CA THR A 186 0.77 -12.41 -15.45
C THR A 186 1.83 -13.51 -15.51
N GLY A 187 3.09 -13.15 -15.74
CA GLY A 187 4.19 -14.11 -15.82
C GLY A 187 4.37 -14.92 -14.54
N LEU A 188 4.23 -14.28 -13.38
CA LEU A 188 4.31 -14.96 -12.07
C LEU A 188 3.01 -15.67 -11.74
N ALA A 189 1.86 -15.05 -12.02
CA ALA A 189 0.55 -15.61 -11.69
C ALA A 189 0.14 -16.80 -12.58
N SER A 190 0.76 -16.98 -13.75
CA SER A 190 0.32 -17.94 -14.78
C SER A 190 0.05 -19.35 -14.26
N SER A 191 0.94 -19.88 -13.39
CA SER A 191 0.76 -21.21 -12.79
C SER A 191 -0.45 -21.27 -11.85
N LEU A 192 -0.71 -20.22 -11.06
CA LEU A 192 -1.89 -20.15 -10.19
C LEU A 192 -3.19 -19.97 -10.98
N LEU A 193 -3.17 -19.12 -12.01
CA LEU A 193 -4.33 -18.91 -12.87
C LEU A 193 -4.75 -20.21 -13.55
N SER A 194 -3.79 -21.09 -13.90
CA SER A 194 -4.08 -22.41 -14.45
C SER A 194 -4.75 -23.39 -13.47
N CYS A 195 -4.70 -23.12 -12.16
CA CYS A 195 -5.38 -23.93 -11.14
C CYS A 195 -6.89 -23.69 -11.13
N ALA A 196 -7.33 -22.48 -11.50
CA ALA A 196 -8.72 -22.23 -11.88
C ALA A 196 -8.95 -22.87 -13.25
N GLY A 197 -9.20 -24.18 -13.24
CA GLY A 197 -9.59 -24.89 -14.45
C GLY A 197 -10.76 -24.17 -15.11
N ARG A 198 -10.73 -24.09 -16.45
CA ARG A 198 -11.89 -23.68 -17.23
C ARG A 198 -13.08 -24.47 -16.71
N VAL A 199 -14.12 -23.77 -16.27
CA VAL A 199 -15.41 -24.39 -15.97
C VAL A 199 -15.96 -24.88 -17.31
N THR A 200 -15.55 -26.09 -17.72
CA THR A 200 -16.18 -26.84 -18.78
C THR A 200 -17.37 -27.56 -18.15
N ASP A 201 -18.56 -27.02 -18.38
CA ASP A 201 -19.81 -27.80 -18.37
C ASP A 201 -19.78 -28.88 -19.46
#